data_AF-A0A1N7EUX5-F1
#
_entry.id   AF-A0A1N7EUX5-F1
#
_cell.length_a   1.000
_cell.length_b   1.000
_cell.length_c   1.000
_cell.angle_alpha   90.00
_cell.angle_beta   90.00
_cell.angle_gamma   90.00
#
_symmetry.space_group_name_H-M   'P 1'
#
loop_
_entity.id
_entity.type
_entity.pdbx_description
1 polymer ?
#
loop_
_entity_poly.entity_id
_entity_poly.type
_entity_poly.pdbx_seq_one_letter_code
_entity_poly.pdbx_strand_id
1 'polypeptide(L)'
;MSEDAVVVFERRHRVKLPADYRGFITTVGHGGPGRFGGAGPFYGLFSIDDWEWALLGDPDVTMLAKPFPAEPDRVYDDWLAEAAPGEDDEPYRGTLALSHQGCEDLSLLVLTGPARGRVVETCPGKQGPRFTKDPDFLSWYERWLDAVLAGERHFR
;
A
#
# COMPACT_ATOMS: atom_id res chain seq x y z
N MET A 1 5.61 2.58 16.40
CA MET A 1 5.88 4.01 16.16
C MET A 1 5.08 4.86 17.16
N SER A 2 5.55 6.05 17.56
CA SER A 2 4.79 6.93 18.48
C SER A 2 3.73 7.76 17.76
N GLU A 3 2.72 8.23 18.49
CA GLU A 3 1.70 9.14 17.96
C GLU A 3 2.31 10.44 17.39
N ASP A 4 3.32 11.01 18.05
CA ASP A 4 4.01 12.20 17.56
C ASP A 4 4.71 11.96 16.22
N ALA A 5 5.33 10.78 16.05
CA ALA A 5 5.95 10.40 14.79
C ALA A 5 4.91 10.24 13.66
N VAL A 6 3.75 9.63 13.96
CA VAL A 6 2.62 9.56 13.00
C VAL A 6 2.19 10.97 12.59
N VAL A 7 2.01 11.88 13.55
CA VAL A 7 1.57 13.25 13.26
C VAL A 7 2.61 14.01 12.42
N VAL A 8 3.91 13.79 12.66
CA VAL A 8 4.98 14.32 11.81
C VAL A 8 4.89 13.77 10.38
N PHE A 9 4.71 12.45 10.23
CA PHE A 9 4.54 11.81 8.92
C PHE A 9 3.33 12.38 8.16
N GLU A 10 2.16 12.39 8.79
CA GLU A 10 0.91 12.94 8.21
C GLU A 10 1.08 14.39 7.75
N ARG A 11 1.77 15.23 8.55
CA ARG A 11 2.06 16.62 8.17
C ARG A 11 3.02 16.71 6.99
N ARG A 12 4.10 15.93 7.01
CA ARG A 12 5.12 15.92 5.95
C ARG A 12 4.50 15.55 4.60
N HIS A 13 3.65 14.53 4.60
CA HIS A 13 3.04 13.99 3.38
C HIS A 13 1.66 14.57 3.06
N ARG A 14 1.15 15.48 3.90
CA ARG A 14 -0.17 16.14 3.73
C ARG A 14 -1.32 15.15 3.62
N VAL A 15 -1.25 14.05 4.36
CA VAL A 15 -2.21 12.96 4.32
C VAL A 15 -2.70 12.61 5.73
N LYS A 16 -3.84 11.92 5.81
CA LYS A 16 -4.30 11.27 7.03
C LYS A 16 -4.27 9.77 6.82
N LEU A 17 -3.63 9.04 7.72
CA LEU A 17 -3.58 7.58 7.62
C LEU A 17 -4.97 6.97 7.88
N PRO A 18 -5.34 5.87 7.22
CA PRO A 18 -6.48 5.05 7.61
C PRO A 18 -6.42 4.71 9.10
N ALA A 19 -7.57 4.78 9.79
CA ALA A 19 -7.61 4.73 11.25
C ALA A 19 -7.12 3.38 11.79
N ASP A 20 -7.44 2.30 11.09
CA ASP A 20 -7.01 0.94 11.33
C ASP A 20 -5.50 0.77 11.17
N TYR A 21 -4.92 1.27 10.07
CA TYR A 21 -3.47 1.24 9.85
C TYR A 21 -2.71 2.08 10.89
N ARG A 22 -3.23 3.28 11.23
CA ARG A 22 -2.67 4.12 12.29
C ARG A 22 -2.68 3.41 13.65
N GLY A 23 -3.80 2.77 14.00
CA GLY A 23 -3.90 1.96 15.21
C GLY A 23 -2.84 0.85 15.20
N PHE A 24 -2.75 0.09 14.11
CA PHE A 24 -1.79 -0.99 13.97
C PHE A 24 -0.33 -0.55 14.19
N ILE A 25 0.12 0.52 13.51
CA ILE A 25 1.53 0.98 13.59
C ILE A 25 1.89 1.63 14.93
N THR A 26 0.89 2.01 15.73
CA THR A 26 1.09 2.60 17.06
C THR A 26 0.98 1.58 18.18
N THR A 27 0.20 0.51 18.02
CA THR A 27 -0.08 -0.45 19.10
C THR A 27 0.41 -1.87 18.85
N VAL A 28 0.53 -2.31 17.59
CA VAL A 28 0.87 -3.71 17.25
C VAL A 28 2.28 -3.82 16.69
N GLY A 29 2.55 -3.15 15.57
CA GLY A 29 3.83 -3.25 14.88
C GLY A 29 3.90 -2.25 13.72
N HIS A 30 5.08 -1.71 13.43
CA HIS A 30 5.24 -0.62 12.44
C HIS A 30 6.14 -1.05 11.27
N GLY A 31 6.08 -2.34 10.92
CA GLY A 31 6.99 -2.94 9.97
C GLY A 31 8.42 -3.05 10.48
N GLY A 32 9.34 -3.28 9.56
CA GLY A 32 10.78 -3.39 9.81
C GLY A 32 11.58 -2.82 8.65
N PRO A 33 12.87 -2.52 8.85
CA PRO A 33 13.68 -1.90 7.81
C PRO A 33 14.01 -2.87 6.68
N GLY A 34 14.07 -2.33 5.46
CA GLY A 34 14.62 -3.02 4.30
C GLY A 34 13.66 -4.03 3.65
N ARG A 35 14.22 -4.79 2.70
CA ARG A 35 13.48 -5.57 1.70
C ARG A 35 12.52 -6.64 2.24
N PHE A 36 12.68 -7.05 3.49
CA PHE A 36 11.87 -8.09 4.13
C PHE A 36 11.05 -7.60 5.32
N GLY A 37 11.06 -6.29 5.60
CA GLY A 37 10.14 -5.70 6.55
C GLY A 37 10.13 -6.33 7.96
N GLY A 38 8.98 -6.21 8.62
CA GLY A 38 8.61 -6.89 9.86
C GLY A 38 7.58 -7.99 9.60
N ALA A 39 7.05 -8.61 10.67
CA ALA A 39 6.09 -9.70 10.56
C ALA A 39 4.83 -9.29 9.78
N GLY A 40 4.52 -10.01 8.71
CA GLY A 40 3.34 -9.76 7.91
C GLY A 40 3.25 -10.61 6.66
N PRO A 41 2.24 -10.33 5.81
CA PRO A 41 2.01 -11.05 4.57
C PRO A 41 3.23 -11.09 3.66
N PHE A 42 3.31 -12.15 2.84
CA PHE A 42 4.35 -12.33 1.83
C PHE A 42 5.78 -12.25 2.41
N TYR A 43 6.56 -11.25 1.99
CA TYR A 43 7.92 -11.02 2.46
C TYR A 43 8.01 -10.09 3.68
N GLY A 44 6.88 -9.71 4.30
CA GLY A 44 6.85 -8.87 5.49
C GLY A 44 6.40 -7.43 5.23
N LEU A 45 5.98 -6.75 6.31
CA LEU A 45 5.51 -5.37 6.27
C LEU A 45 6.65 -4.37 6.29
N PHE A 46 6.69 -3.46 5.31
CA PHE A 46 7.65 -2.36 5.24
C PHE A 46 7.47 -1.36 6.38
N SER A 47 8.55 -0.62 6.66
CA SER A 47 8.46 0.59 7.47
C SER A 47 7.56 1.61 6.75
N ILE A 48 6.87 2.45 7.52
CA ILE A 48 6.17 3.62 6.95
C ILE A 48 7.13 4.59 6.24
N ASP A 49 8.41 4.56 6.61
CA ASP A 49 9.44 5.37 5.96
C ASP A 49 9.81 4.87 4.55
N ASP A 50 9.42 3.64 4.20
CA ASP A 50 9.61 3.00 2.89
C ASP A 50 8.35 3.15 2.00
N TRP A 51 7.55 4.19 2.22
CA TRP A 51 6.24 4.40 1.57
C TRP A 51 6.32 4.48 0.04
N GLU A 52 7.44 4.94 -0.49
CA GLU A 52 7.63 5.29 -1.89
C GLU A 52 7.98 4.11 -2.80
N TRP A 53 8.16 2.90 -2.27
CA TRP A 53 8.68 1.76 -3.04
C TRP A 53 7.88 1.39 -4.30
N ALA A 54 6.61 1.79 -4.37
CA ALA A 54 5.74 1.55 -5.51
C ALA A 54 5.75 2.67 -6.56
N LEU A 55 6.33 3.83 -6.21
CA LEU A 55 6.34 5.00 -7.06
C LEU A 55 7.52 4.93 -8.03
N LEU A 56 7.27 5.39 -9.25
CA LEU A 56 8.22 5.44 -10.33
C LEU A 56 8.97 6.78 -10.31
N GLY A 57 10.19 6.78 -10.87
CA GLY A 57 10.98 8.00 -10.99
C GLY A 57 11.51 8.55 -9.65
N ASP A 58 11.43 9.88 -9.48
CA ASP A 58 11.87 10.59 -8.26
C ASP A 58 10.65 11.10 -7.49
N PRO A 59 10.10 10.31 -6.55
CA PRO A 59 8.84 10.63 -5.90
C PRO A 59 8.96 11.81 -4.95
N ASP A 60 8.08 12.79 -5.10
CA ASP A 60 7.98 13.92 -4.18
C ASP A 60 7.08 13.60 -2.96
N VAL A 61 7.33 14.24 -1.82
CA VAL A 61 6.61 13.94 -0.56
C VAL A 61 5.09 14.18 -0.62
N THR A 62 4.59 14.93 -1.61
CA THR A 62 3.16 15.20 -1.80
C THR A 62 2.42 14.10 -2.57
N MET A 63 3.12 13.11 -3.12
CA MET A 63 2.51 12.02 -3.90
C MET A 63 1.43 11.26 -3.12
N LEU A 64 1.60 11.07 -1.80
CA LEU A 64 0.60 10.40 -0.95
C LEU A 64 -0.74 11.16 -0.82
N ALA A 65 -0.73 12.48 -1.04
CA ALA A 65 -1.91 13.33 -0.96
C ALA A 65 -2.64 13.49 -2.30
N LYS A 66 -2.07 12.99 -3.40
CA LYS A 66 -2.74 13.00 -4.72
C LYS A 66 -3.69 11.79 -4.78
N PRO A 67 -4.92 11.92 -5.31
CA PRO A 67 -5.84 10.79 -5.39
C PRO A 67 -5.30 9.65 -6.26
N PHE A 68 -5.37 8.44 -5.73
CA PHE A 68 -5.08 7.22 -6.47
C PHE A 68 -6.13 7.03 -7.58
N PRO A 69 -5.71 6.87 -8.85
CA PRO A 69 -6.64 6.87 -9.97
C PRO A 69 -7.42 5.56 -10.14
N ALA A 70 -7.03 4.47 -9.48
CA ALA A 70 -7.72 3.20 -9.66
C ALA A 70 -9.06 3.16 -8.93
N GLU A 71 -10.10 2.76 -9.65
CA GLU A 71 -11.42 2.45 -9.10
C GLU A 71 -11.58 0.94 -8.84
N PRO A 72 -12.27 0.55 -7.74
CA PRO A 72 -12.64 -0.85 -7.50
C PRO A 72 -13.42 -1.45 -8.66
N ASP A 73 -13.20 -2.74 -8.93
CA ASP A 73 -13.87 -3.55 -9.96
C ASP A 73 -13.69 -3.09 -11.42
N ARG A 74 -12.95 -1.99 -11.66
CA ARG A 74 -12.59 -1.56 -13.01
C ARG A 74 -11.42 -2.37 -13.55
N VAL A 75 -11.57 -2.84 -14.79
CA VAL A 75 -10.50 -3.45 -15.58
C VAL A 75 -9.91 -2.38 -16.49
N TYR A 76 -8.58 -2.36 -16.60
CA TYR A 76 -7.83 -1.42 -17.44
C TYR A 76 -7.20 -2.19 -18.60
N ASP A 77 -7.26 -1.61 -19.80
CA ASP A 77 -6.60 -2.17 -20.99
C ASP A 77 -5.11 -1.80 -21.01
N ASP A 78 -4.81 -0.57 -20.59
CA ASP A 78 -3.45 -0.06 -20.42
C ASP A 78 -3.37 0.88 -19.22
N TRP A 79 -3.09 0.30 -18.06
CA TRP A 79 -3.03 1.03 -16.79
C TRP A 79 -2.11 2.24 -16.84
N LEU A 80 -0.91 2.11 -17.41
CA LEU A 80 0.05 3.20 -17.43
C LEU A 80 -0.45 4.34 -18.32
N ALA A 81 -0.96 4.02 -19.51
CA ALA A 81 -1.51 5.03 -20.41
C ALA A 81 -2.73 5.76 -19.83
N GLU A 82 -3.56 5.07 -19.02
CA GLU A 82 -4.76 5.65 -18.41
C GLU A 82 -4.47 6.41 -17.09
N ALA A 83 -3.63 5.87 -16.22
CA ALA A 83 -3.33 6.43 -14.90
C ALA A 83 -2.26 7.52 -14.91
N ALA A 84 -1.36 7.45 -15.90
CA ALA A 84 -0.22 8.34 -16.07
C ALA A 84 0.03 8.70 -17.55
N PRO A 85 -0.90 9.45 -18.19
CA PRO A 85 -0.76 9.82 -19.60
C PRO A 85 0.37 10.82 -19.89
N GLY A 86 0.83 11.59 -18.90
CA GLY A 86 1.96 12.50 -19.00
C GLY A 86 3.30 11.86 -18.58
N GLU A 87 4.42 12.41 -19.06
CA GLU A 87 5.77 11.90 -18.74
C GLU A 87 6.10 11.98 -17.24
N ASP A 88 5.53 12.95 -16.52
CA ASP A 88 5.75 13.18 -15.08
C ASP A 88 4.61 12.61 -14.20
N ASP A 89 3.65 11.90 -14.78
CA ASP A 89 2.53 11.36 -14.02
C ASP A 89 2.94 10.08 -13.27
N GLU A 90 2.50 9.99 -12.01
CA GLU A 90 2.76 8.84 -11.14
C GLU A 90 1.50 7.97 -11.03
N PRO A 91 1.47 6.74 -11.59
CA PRO A 91 0.28 5.89 -11.60
C PRO A 91 -0.13 5.40 -10.21
N TYR A 92 0.81 5.21 -9.29
CA TYR A 92 0.57 4.68 -7.94
C TYR A 92 0.52 5.76 -6.86
N ARG A 93 0.40 7.03 -7.25
CA ARG A 93 0.19 8.16 -6.32
C ARG A 93 -0.99 7.90 -5.38
N GLY A 94 -0.95 8.50 -4.20
CA GLY A 94 -2.00 8.29 -3.20
C GLY A 94 -1.96 6.94 -2.50
N THR A 95 -0.93 6.13 -2.74
CA THR A 95 -0.74 4.82 -2.10
C THR A 95 0.56 4.76 -1.32
N LEU A 96 0.58 3.91 -0.29
CA LEU A 96 1.75 3.61 0.52
C LEU A 96 2.12 2.14 0.35
N ALA A 97 3.38 1.84 0.07
CA ALA A 97 3.85 0.47 -0.06
C ALA A 97 3.78 -0.28 1.29
N LEU A 98 3.13 -1.45 1.30
CA LEU A 98 3.00 -2.29 2.50
C LEU A 98 3.96 -3.46 2.51
N SER A 99 4.13 -4.18 1.39
CA SER A 99 4.93 -5.41 1.36
C SER A 99 5.29 -5.81 -0.06
N HIS A 100 6.43 -6.49 -0.22
CA HIS A 100 6.77 -7.20 -1.45
C HIS A 100 6.06 -8.56 -1.51
N GLN A 101 5.48 -8.92 -2.66
CA GLN A 101 4.83 -10.22 -2.89
C GLN A 101 5.75 -11.24 -3.60
N GLY A 102 6.75 -10.75 -4.33
CA GLY A 102 7.62 -11.53 -5.21
C GLY A 102 7.59 -10.93 -6.61
N CYS A 103 8.58 -11.22 -7.46
CA CYS A 103 8.58 -10.79 -8.88
C CYS A 103 8.22 -9.30 -9.13
N GLU A 104 8.69 -8.40 -8.26
CA GLU A 104 8.44 -6.94 -8.28
C GLU A 104 7.01 -6.51 -7.89
N ASP A 105 6.11 -7.45 -7.60
CA ASP A 105 4.75 -7.13 -7.16
C ASP A 105 4.72 -6.61 -5.71
N LEU A 106 3.91 -5.58 -5.47
CA LEU A 106 3.73 -4.91 -4.19
C LEU A 106 2.27 -4.92 -3.76
N SER A 107 2.05 -5.04 -2.45
CA SER A 107 0.78 -4.67 -1.82
C SER A 107 0.85 -3.21 -1.41
N LEU A 108 -0.16 -2.42 -1.75
CA LEU A 108 -0.23 -0.99 -1.50
C LEU A 108 -1.48 -0.64 -0.69
N LEU A 109 -1.34 0.24 0.29
CA LEU A 109 -2.45 0.84 1.02
C LEU A 109 -2.90 2.13 0.34
N VAL A 110 -4.17 2.23 -0.04
CA VAL A 110 -4.72 3.46 -0.60
C VAL A 110 -4.93 4.49 0.52
N LEU A 111 -4.21 5.61 0.48
CA LEU A 111 -4.31 6.69 1.45
C LEU A 111 -5.25 7.82 1.02
N THR A 112 -5.29 8.10 -0.29
CA THR A 112 -6.08 9.20 -0.86
C THR A 112 -6.83 8.73 -2.09
N GLY A 113 -8.15 9.00 -2.15
CA GLY A 113 -9.02 8.63 -3.26
C GLY A 113 -10.28 7.88 -2.79
N PRO A 114 -11.16 7.48 -3.72
CA PRO A 114 -12.44 6.84 -3.41
C PRO A 114 -12.31 5.51 -2.65
N ALA A 115 -11.21 4.79 -2.88
CA ALA A 115 -10.95 3.49 -2.26
C ALA A 115 -10.03 3.57 -1.02
N ARG A 116 -9.96 4.75 -0.37
CA ARG A 116 -9.11 4.96 0.82
C ARG A 116 -9.33 3.88 1.88
N GLY A 117 -8.23 3.35 2.42
CA GLY A 117 -8.20 2.29 3.42
C GLY A 117 -8.11 0.88 2.83
N ARG A 118 -8.42 0.71 1.53
CA ARG A 118 -8.31 -0.59 0.85
C ARG A 118 -6.85 -0.93 0.53
N VAL A 119 -6.57 -2.23 0.48
CA VAL A 119 -5.30 -2.77 -0.03
C VAL A 119 -5.47 -3.18 -1.49
N VAL A 120 -4.51 -2.77 -2.32
CA VAL A 120 -4.40 -3.16 -3.73
C VAL A 120 -3.08 -3.85 -4.00
N GLU A 121 -3.04 -4.65 -5.05
CA GLU A 121 -1.87 -5.39 -5.49
C GLU A 121 -1.45 -4.87 -6.85
N THR A 122 -0.19 -4.50 -7.02
CA THR A 122 0.33 -4.19 -8.36
C THR A 122 0.25 -5.44 -9.23
N CYS A 123 0.10 -5.24 -10.54
CA CYS A 123 0.02 -6.34 -11.50
C CYS A 123 1.04 -6.11 -12.63
N PRO A 124 1.60 -7.19 -13.21
CA PRO A 124 2.63 -7.07 -14.23
C PRO A 124 2.07 -6.53 -15.56
N GLY A 125 2.92 -5.78 -16.25
CA GLY A 125 2.66 -5.27 -17.60
C GLY A 125 1.63 -4.14 -17.60
N LYS A 126 0.62 -4.27 -18.47
CA LYS A 126 -0.42 -3.24 -18.69
C LYS A 126 -1.62 -3.38 -17.77
N GLN A 127 -1.66 -4.44 -16.96
CA GLN A 127 -2.78 -4.69 -16.07
C GLN A 127 -2.79 -3.65 -14.96
N GLY A 128 -3.99 -3.12 -14.67
CA GLY A 128 -4.18 -2.24 -13.53
C GLY A 128 -4.04 -2.97 -12.19
N PRO A 129 -3.90 -2.20 -11.10
CA PRO A 129 -3.83 -2.74 -9.76
C PRO A 129 -5.11 -3.50 -9.41
N ARG A 130 -4.97 -4.63 -8.71
CA ARG A 130 -6.09 -5.46 -8.27
C ARG A 130 -6.46 -5.13 -6.84
N PHE A 131 -7.73 -4.80 -6.60
CA PHE A 131 -8.24 -4.66 -5.24
C PHE A 131 -8.34 -6.03 -4.55
N THR A 132 -7.83 -6.10 -3.33
CA THR A 132 -8.08 -7.25 -2.46
C THR A 132 -9.57 -7.30 -2.07
N LYS A 133 -10.06 -8.48 -1.72
CA LYS A 133 -11.45 -8.67 -1.25
C LYS A 133 -11.72 -8.02 0.11
N ASP A 134 -10.65 -7.69 0.84
CA ASP A 134 -10.71 -7.18 2.20
C ASP A 134 -11.15 -5.70 2.19
N PRO A 135 -12.05 -5.29 3.11
CA PRO A 135 -12.60 -3.94 3.12
C PRO A 135 -11.61 -2.88 3.65
N ASP A 136 -10.57 -3.29 4.36
CA ASP A 136 -9.59 -2.40 4.97
C ASP A 136 -8.24 -3.13 5.22
N PHE A 137 -7.24 -2.41 5.75
CA PHE A 137 -5.92 -2.96 6.01
C PHE A 137 -5.95 -4.02 7.10
N LEU A 138 -6.70 -3.79 8.17
CA LEU A 138 -6.73 -4.72 9.30
C LEU A 138 -7.33 -6.06 8.89
N SER A 139 -8.45 -6.06 8.15
CA SER A 139 -9.07 -7.27 7.62
C SER A 139 -8.12 -8.04 6.70
N TRP A 140 -7.35 -7.32 5.88
CA TRP A 140 -6.31 -7.93 5.03
C TRP A 140 -5.19 -8.57 5.86
N TYR A 141 -4.73 -7.92 6.93
CA TYR A 141 -3.70 -8.46 7.82
C TYR A 141 -4.20 -9.65 8.66
N GLU A 142 -5.42 -9.57 9.19
CA GLU A 142 -6.05 -10.66 9.97
C GLU A 142 -6.27 -11.90 9.12
N ARG A 143 -6.68 -11.73 7.85
CA ARG A 143 -6.80 -12.86 6.92
C ARG A 143 -5.47 -13.61 6.74
N TRP A 144 -4.34 -12.91 6.79
CA TRP A 144 -3.02 -13.54 6.75
C TRP A 144 -2.73 -14.30 8.05
N LEU A 145 -3.06 -13.72 9.21
CA LEU A 145 -2.92 -14.40 10.50
C LEU A 145 -3.75 -15.69 10.55
N ASP A 146 -5.00 -15.63 10.09
CA ASP A 146 -5.88 -16.80 10.03
C ASP A 146 -5.31 -17.90 9.13
N ALA A 147 -4.77 -17.54 7.97
CA ALA A 147 -4.12 -18.47 7.05
C ALA A 147 -2.89 -19.14 7.71
N VAL A 148 -2.06 -18.36 8.40
CA VAL A 148 -0.88 -18.88 9.14
C VAL A 148 -1.31 -19.84 10.25
N LEU A 149 -2.35 -19.49 11.02
CA LEU A 149 -2.91 -20.33 12.08
C LEU A 149 -3.53 -21.63 11.53
N ALA A 150 -4.10 -21.57 10.33
CA ALA A 150 -4.59 -22.74 9.60
C ALA A 150 -3.48 -23.62 9.00
N GLY A 151 -2.21 -23.19 9.07
CA GLY A 151 -1.07 -23.90 8.51
C GLY A 151 -0.93 -23.73 6.99
N GLU A 152 -1.61 -22.75 6.40
CA GLU A 152 -1.43 -22.39 5.00
C GLU A 152 -0.05 -21.77 4.79
N ARG A 153 0.59 -22.14 3.69
CA ARG A 153 1.94 -21.63 3.36
C ARG A 153 1.91 -20.48 2.37
N HIS A 154 0.77 -20.24 1.73
CA HIS A 154 0.64 -19.34 0.59
C HIS A 154 -0.54 -18.39 0.86
N PHE A 155 -0.25 -17.13 1.13
CA PHE A 155 -1.25 -16.06 1.22
C PHE A 155 -1.56 -15.55 -0.20
N ARG A 156 -2.83 -15.56 -0.60
CA ARG A 156 -3.32 -15.10 -1.91
C ARG A 156 -4.62 -14.32 -1.75
#